data_AF-A0A428YCF8-F1
#
_entry.id   AF-A0A428YCF8-F1
#
_cell.length_a   1.000
_cell.length_b   1.000
_cell.length_c   1.000
_cell.angle_alpha   90.00
_cell.angle_beta   90.00
_cell.angle_gamma   90.00
#
_symmetry.space_group_name_H-M   'P 1'
#
loop_
_entity.id
_entity.type
_entity.pdbx_description
1 polymer ?
#
loop_
_entity_poly.entity_id
_entity_poly.type
_entity_poly.pdbx_seq_one_letter_code
_entity_poly.pdbx_strand_id
1 'polypeptide(L)'
;MTAKHTDGGLLLHDLLSRPSPPFALLHRPESGAKDRLEVITGPVREVRSLAEIPVDDGQPGHQTLVMLPYRQLTERGFACQDDAAPILAMTIAQYGDVDLAEAAGMLPDSKIERQSGAFDIGDEEYAEIVRRVIADEVGTGAGSNFVIKRSYVTVIPDYSVTTALALFRRLLAAETGAYWTFLVHTGTRTFIGATPERHVSLESGTVVMNPISGTYRYPPEGPTLSGVLDFLADPKETDELCMVVDEELKMMARVCPAGGQVVGPFLKQMTHLAHTEYLLTGTGTPDVRDVLRETMFAPTVVGSPLENACRVVARHEPHGRGYYSGVLGLIGVDSDGQSRLDSAILIRTAQIDGGGRLSLGVGATLVRHSVPAAEVAETWSKAAGLLAALGIEAGPARGEPAEHRALSGHPSVQAALAARNDRLAPFWLDDPRQRAARMAQFAGRSALVIDAEDTFTAMLATQLRALGLAVRIVPHDRCLSELDPPDLVVLGPGPGDPEDLSEPKMVTLRQAADRLLRGDKPLLAICAVRIKIAESKRDCPSLSTPMRPSTPL
;
A
#
# COMPACT_ATOMS: atom_id res chain seq x y z
N MET A 1 22.75 19.02 8.46
CA MET A 1 23.34 19.89 7.40
C MET A 1 22.21 20.13 6.42
N THR A 2 21.80 21.37 6.20
CA THR A 2 20.66 21.66 5.33
C THR A 2 20.97 21.40 3.86
N ALA A 3 19.97 20.88 3.15
CA ALA A 3 20.00 20.80 1.71
C ALA A 3 20.20 22.20 1.14
N LYS A 4 21.28 22.43 0.40
CA LYS A 4 21.48 23.69 -0.29
C LYS A 4 20.49 23.75 -1.46
N HIS A 5 19.45 24.58 -1.34
CA HIS A 5 18.56 24.85 -2.48
C HIS A 5 19.40 25.46 -3.59
N THR A 6 19.53 24.71 -4.69
CA THR A 6 20.37 25.06 -5.83
C THR A 6 19.46 25.23 -7.04
N ASP A 7 19.88 26.01 -8.03
CA ASP A 7 19.22 26.03 -9.32
C ASP A 7 19.15 24.60 -9.89
N GLY A 8 17.94 24.10 -10.15
CA GLY A 8 17.73 22.70 -10.53
C GLY A 8 18.31 22.36 -11.90
N GLY A 9 18.32 23.33 -12.84
CA GLY A 9 18.93 23.17 -14.16
C GLY A 9 20.44 23.02 -14.07
N LEU A 10 21.11 23.86 -13.27
CA LEU A 10 22.54 23.71 -12.97
C LEU A 10 22.84 22.39 -12.25
N LEU A 11 22.04 22.01 -11.26
CA LEU A 11 22.23 20.76 -10.53
C LEU A 11 22.09 19.53 -11.44
N LEU A 12 21.10 19.53 -12.34
CA LEU A 12 20.95 18.49 -13.35
C LEU A 12 22.12 18.49 -14.34
N HIS A 13 22.55 19.66 -14.81
CA HIS A 13 23.70 19.78 -15.72
C HIS A 13 24.98 19.22 -15.09
N ASP A 14 25.26 19.56 -13.83
CA ASP A 14 26.41 19.06 -13.09
C ASP A 14 26.35 17.53 -12.94
N LEU A 15 25.17 17.01 -12.62
CA LEU A 15 24.92 15.57 -12.52
C LEU A 15 25.21 14.83 -13.83
N LEU A 16 24.71 15.36 -14.95
CA LEU A 16 24.91 14.78 -16.28
C LEU A 16 26.37 14.85 -16.73
N SER A 17 27.09 15.89 -16.33
CA SER A 17 28.49 16.09 -16.66
C SER A 17 29.43 15.22 -15.82
N ARG A 18 29.05 14.92 -14.57
CA ARG A 18 29.84 14.12 -13.62
C ARG A 18 28.91 13.21 -12.79
N PRO A 19 28.48 12.05 -13.34
CA PRO A 19 27.52 11.14 -12.70
C PRO A 19 28.12 10.33 -11.54
N SER A 20 28.81 10.99 -10.61
CA SER A 20 29.62 10.39 -9.55
C SER A 20 29.02 10.38 -8.14
N PRO A 21 27.98 11.16 -7.77
CA PRO A 21 27.30 10.98 -6.48
C PRO A 21 26.04 10.10 -6.63
N PRO A 22 25.57 9.46 -5.55
CA PRO A 22 24.20 9.02 -5.47
C PRO A 22 23.23 10.19 -5.70
N PHE A 23 22.13 9.91 -6.36
CA PHE A 23 21.16 10.93 -6.72
C PHE A 23 19.76 10.34 -6.89
N ALA A 24 18.76 11.22 -6.88
CA ALA A 24 17.42 10.90 -7.29
C ALA A 24 16.84 11.98 -8.20
N LEU A 25 16.07 11.55 -9.18
CA LEU A 25 15.23 12.39 -10.03
C LEU A 25 13.79 12.01 -9.74
N LEU A 26 12.97 12.93 -9.24
CA LEU A 26 11.58 12.68 -8.86
C LEU A 26 10.64 13.62 -9.63
N HIS A 27 9.65 13.05 -10.30
CA HIS A 27 8.50 13.79 -10.83
C HIS A 27 7.27 13.41 -10.01
N ARG A 28 6.76 14.35 -9.23
CA ARG A 28 5.66 14.16 -8.26
C ARG A 28 4.50 15.11 -8.58
N PRO A 29 3.71 14.87 -9.63
CA PRO A 29 2.73 15.84 -10.12
C PRO A 29 1.62 16.19 -9.11
N GLU A 30 1.34 15.31 -8.16
CA GLU A 30 0.36 15.54 -7.09
C GLU A 30 0.90 16.36 -5.91
N SER A 31 2.20 16.68 -5.88
CA SER A 31 2.82 17.47 -4.79
C SER A 31 2.62 18.99 -4.93
N GLY A 32 1.95 19.44 -6.00
CA GLY A 32 1.70 20.86 -6.30
C GLY A 32 2.57 21.45 -7.42
N ALA A 33 3.60 20.72 -7.88
CA ALA A 33 4.52 21.15 -8.93
C ALA A 33 4.44 20.22 -10.17
N LYS A 34 3.30 20.25 -10.87
CA LYS A 34 2.96 19.27 -11.92
C LYS A 34 4.01 19.14 -13.03
N ASP A 35 4.62 20.24 -13.43
CA ASP A 35 5.54 20.32 -14.58
C ASP A 35 7.00 20.48 -14.13
N ARG A 36 7.36 19.96 -12.95
CA ARG A 36 8.71 20.08 -12.39
C ARG A 36 9.34 18.71 -12.14
N LEU A 37 10.62 18.59 -12.45
CA LEU A 37 11.46 17.46 -12.07
C LEU A 37 12.38 17.89 -10.91
N GLU A 38 12.28 17.20 -9.78
CA GLU A 38 13.14 17.40 -8.63
C GLU A 38 14.45 16.62 -8.80
N VAL A 39 15.56 17.27 -8.47
CA VAL A 39 16.92 16.75 -8.55
C VAL A 39 17.51 16.77 -7.15
N ILE A 40 17.84 15.59 -6.66
CA ILE A 40 18.30 15.36 -5.29
C ILE A 40 19.67 14.71 -5.36
N THR A 41 20.64 15.23 -4.61
CA THR A 41 21.95 14.58 -4.42
C THR A 41 22.32 14.52 -2.95
N GLY A 42 23.05 13.48 -2.58
CA GLY A 42 23.51 13.32 -1.20
C GLY A 42 24.12 11.95 -0.93
N PRO A 43 24.83 11.79 0.19
CA PRO A 43 25.36 10.49 0.59
C PRO A 43 24.23 9.52 0.93
N VAL A 44 24.33 8.30 0.41
CA VAL A 44 23.47 7.17 0.78
C VAL A 44 24.16 6.35 1.86
N ARG A 45 23.41 6.00 2.90
CA ARG A 45 23.84 5.06 3.94
C ARG A 45 22.83 3.91 4.07
N GLU A 46 23.34 2.74 4.38
CA GLU A 46 22.53 1.60 4.79
C GLU A 46 22.26 1.72 6.28
N VAL A 47 20.99 1.64 6.68
CA VAL A 47 20.58 1.61 8.10
C VAL A 47 19.78 0.34 8.37
N ARG A 48 19.77 -0.10 9.64
CA ARG A 48 19.17 -1.40 10.01
C ARG A 48 17.74 -1.29 10.50
N SER A 49 17.38 -0.13 11.05
CA SER A 49 16.07 0.12 11.64
C SER A 49 15.51 1.47 11.24
N LEU A 50 14.19 1.60 11.29
CA LEU A 50 13.47 2.85 11.07
C LEU A 50 13.94 3.96 12.02
N ALA A 51 14.32 3.60 13.25
CA ALA A 51 14.84 4.53 14.26
C ALA A 51 16.16 5.20 13.86
N GLU A 52 16.95 4.56 12.99
CA GLU A 52 18.24 5.07 12.49
C GLU A 52 18.10 5.99 11.26
N ILE A 53 16.89 6.15 10.72
CA ILE A 53 16.63 7.03 9.58
C ILE A 53 16.97 8.48 10.00
N PRO A 54 17.87 9.18 9.28
CA PRO A 54 18.23 10.54 9.63
C PRO A 54 17.02 11.46 9.47
N VAL A 55 16.69 12.20 10.52
CA VAL A 55 15.75 13.32 10.53
C VAL A 55 16.46 14.42 11.31
N ASP A 56 16.50 15.64 10.76
CA ASP A 56 17.19 16.80 11.34
C ASP A 56 16.14 17.74 11.94
N ASP A 57 16.03 17.77 13.26
CA ASP A 57 14.87 18.32 13.98
C ASP A 57 14.74 19.86 13.88
N GLY A 58 15.66 20.55 13.20
CA GLY A 58 15.82 21.99 13.33
C GLY A 58 15.43 22.86 12.12
N GLN A 59 15.33 22.31 10.90
CA GLN A 59 15.17 23.12 9.68
C GLN A 59 14.06 22.58 8.76
N PRO A 60 13.10 23.43 8.34
CA PRO A 60 12.08 23.07 7.37
C PRO A 60 12.68 22.62 6.03
N GLY A 61 11.97 21.73 5.34
CA GLY A 61 12.32 21.22 4.02
C GLY A 61 12.54 19.70 4.00
N HIS A 62 12.87 19.19 2.81
CA HIS A 62 13.21 17.79 2.61
C HIS A 62 14.60 17.48 3.16
N GLN A 63 14.73 16.35 3.87
CA GLN A 63 15.94 16.00 4.62
C GLN A 63 16.50 14.65 4.22
N THR A 64 15.63 13.66 4.03
CA THR A 64 16.04 12.29 3.73
C THR A 64 15.13 11.65 2.71
N LEU A 65 15.70 11.10 1.65
CA LEU A 65 15.02 10.16 0.77
C LEU A 65 15.36 8.74 1.24
N VAL A 66 14.33 7.94 1.55
CA VAL A 66 14.48 6.60 2.09
C VAL A 66 13.85 5.54 1.18
N MET A 67 14.51 4.39 1.05
CA MET A 67 13.95 3.19 0.43
C MET A 67 13.85 2.09 1.48
N LEU A 68 12.63 1.66 1.77
CA LEU A 68 12.34 0.60 2.72
C LEU A 68 12.16 -0.73 1.99
N PRO A 69 12.94 -1.76 2.32
CA PRO A 69 12.77 -3.10 1.75
C PRO A 69 11.63 -3.84 2.45
N TYR A 70 11.08 -4.87 1.78
CA TYR A 70 9.99 -5.68 2.32
C TYR A 70 10.33 -6.38 3.64
N ARG A 71 11.59 -6.83 3.79
CA ARG A 71 12.08 -7.49 5.01
C ARG A 71 11.99 -6.62 6.27
N GLN A 72 11.76 -5.31 6.12
CA GLN A 72 11.58 -4.41 7.25
C GLN A 72 10.30 -4.69 8.06
N LEU A 73 9.37 -5.51 7.53
CA LEU A 73 8.25 -6.08 8.26
C LEU A 73 8.64 -6.80 9.57
N THR A 74 9.88 -7.28 9.67
CA THR A 74 10.42 -7.87 10.91
C THR A 74 10.37 -6.91 12.10
N GLU A 75 10.41 -5.58 11.87
CA GLU A 75 10.23 -4.57 12.91
C GLU A 75 8.79 -4.51 13.47
N ARG A 76 7.82 -5.13 12.78
CA ARG A 76 6.46 -5.37 13.28
C ARG A 76 6.28 -6.77 13.89
N GLY A 77 7.33 -7.60 13.85
CA GLY A 77 7.24 -9.02 14.21
C GLY A 77 6.58 -9.91 13.16
N PHE A 78 6.37 -9.41 11.94
CA PHE A 78 5.70 -10.17 10.88
C PHE A 78 6.68 -11.07 10.13
N ALA A 79 6.16 -12.18 9.60
CA ALA A 79 6.96 -13.14 8.83
C ALA A 79 7.35 -12.58 7.46
N CYS A 80 8.58 -12.82 7.02
CA CYS A 80 9.02 -12.55 5.66
C CYS A 80 10.21 -13.46 5.31
N GLN A 81 10.45 -13.67 4.01
CA GLN A 81 11.72 -14.22 3.53
C GLN A 81 12.80 -13.14 3.63
N ASP A 82 13.78 -13.32 4.53
CA ASP A 82 14.85 -12.35 4.76
C ASP A 82 15.97 -12.50 3.71
N ASP A 83 16.03 -11.55 2.78
CA ASP A 83 17.08 -11.42 1.77
C ASP A 83 18.20 -10.45 2.16
N ALA A 84 18.20 -10.00 3.43
CA ALA A 84 19.13 -9.02 3.98
C ALA A 84 19.18 -7.68 3.22
N ALA A 85 18.12 -7.32 2.46
CA ALA A 85 18.04 -5.99 1.87
C ALA A 85 18.02 -4.91 2.97
N PRO A 86 18.90 -3.89 2.93
CA PRO A 86 18.97 -2.84 3.95
C PRO A 86 17.93 -1.75 3.71
N ILE A 87 17.66 -0.91 4.72
CA ILE A 87 17.04 0.40 4.45
C ILE A 87 18.12 1.29 3.82
N LEU A 88 17.81 1.92 2.68
CA LEU A 88 18.70 2.89 2.05
C LEU A 88 18.23 4.30 2.40
N ALA A 89 19.07 5.09 3.05
CA ALA A 89 18.77 6.46 3.43
C ALA A 89 19.75 7.44 2.76
N MET A 90 19.26 8.25 1.84
CA MET A 90 20.00 9.37 1.25
C MET A 90 19.75 10.63 2.08
N THR A 91 20.77 11.12 2.78
CA THR A 91 20.70 12.43 3.43
C THR A 91 20.84 13.50 2.35
N ILE A 92 19.85 14.37 2.20
CA ILE A 92 19.78 15.34 1.10
C ILE A 92 20.80 16.45 1.35
N ALA A 93 21.82 16.52 0.48
CA ALA A 93 22.85 17.55 0.52
C ALA A 93 22.52 18.70 -0.43
N GLN A 94 21.98 18.39 -1.61
CA GLN A 94 21.48 19.39 -2.56
C GLN A 94 20.10 18.97 -3.05
N TYR A 95 19.27 19.99 -3.25
CA TYR A 95 17.93 19.86 -3.79
C TYR A 95 17.70 21.03 -4.74
N GLY A 96 17.08 20.75 -5.89
CA GLY A 96 16.62 21.77 -6.82
C GLY A 96 15.58 21.16 -7.75
N ASP A 97 14.75 22.00 -8.36
CA ASP A 97 13.75 21.58 -9.32
C ASP A 97 13.96 22.30 -10.66
N VAL A 98 13.69 21.60 -11.75
CA VAL A 98 13.84 22.07 -13.13
C VAL A 98 12.54 21.83 -13.89
N ASP A 99 12.28 22.62 -14.92
CA ASP A 99 11.10 22.42 -15.77
C ASP A 99 11.17 21.04 -16.42
N LEU A 100 10.05 20.31 -16.44
CA LEU A 100 10.03 18.94 -16.91
C LEU A 100 10.42 18.84 -18.39
N ALA A 101 9.99 19.79 -19.24
CA ALA A 101 10.32 19.79 -20.65
C ALA A 101 11.81 20.15 -20.88
N GLU A 102 12.33 21.10 -20.11
CA GLU A 102 13.76 21.42 -20.09
C GLU A 102 14.60 20.19 -19.69
N ALA A 103 14.25 19.54 -18.57
CA ALA A 103 14.94 18.35 -18.08
C ALA A 103 14.91 17.20 -19.10
N ALA A 104 13.77 16.95 -19.73
CA ALA A 104 13.63 15.94 -20.77
C ALA A 104 14.55 16.22 -21.98
N GLY A 105 14.77 17.50 -22.31
CA GLY A 105 15.73 17.94 -23.33
C GLY A 105 17.20 17.72 -22.95
N MET A 106 17.53 17.79 -21.65
CA MET A 106 18.87 17.57 -21.12
C MET A 106 19.24 16.09 -20.97
N LEU A 107 18.26 15.23 -20.65
CA LEU A 107 18.50 13.81 -20.43
C LEU A 107 18.96 13.09 -21.73
N PRO A 108 19.90 12.14 -21.64
CA PRO A 108 20.40 11.40 -22.81
C PRO A 108 19.30 10.54 -23.45
N ASP A 109 19.39 10.33 -24.76
CA ASP A 109 18.55 9.39 -25.52
C ASP A 109 19.41 8.39 -26.28
N SER A 110 20.20 7.64 -25.52
CA SER A 110 21.04 6.58 -26.07
C SER A 110 20.20 5.36 -26.44
N LYS A 111 20.55 4.68 -27.54
CA LYS A 111 20.03 3.35 -27.84
C LYS A 111 20.36 2.40 -26.68
N ILE A 112 19.38 1.59 -26.28
CA ILE A 112 19.54 0.65 -25.16
C ILE A 112 19.53 -0.76 -25.75
N GLU A 113 20.66 -1.44 -25.61
CA GLU A 113 20.74 -2.87 -25.92
C GLU A 113 20.30 -3.69 -24.72
N ARG A 114 19.76 -4.87 -24.99
CA ARG A 114 19.24 -5.76 -23.97
C ARG A 114 19.28 -7.20 -24.45
N GLN A 115 19.29 -8.11 -23.49
CA GLN A 115 19.03 -9.53 -23.75
C GLN A 115 17.53 -9.82 -23.69
N SER A 116 17.13 -11.00 -24.19
CA SER A 116 15.78 -11.51 -23.97
C SER A 116 15.59 -11.74 -22.47
N GLY A 117 14.48 -11.24 -21.93
CA GLY A 117 14.10 -11.49 -20.54
C GLY A 117 13.04 -12.57 -20.41
N ALA A 118 12.85 -13.03 -19.18
CA ALA A 118 11.85 -14.01 -18.80
C ALA A 118 11.46 -13.80 -17.33
N PHE A 119 10.34 -14.40 -16.91
CA PHE A 119 10.02 -14.49 -15.50
C PHE A 119 10.91 -15.52 -14.78
N ASP A 120 11.31 -15.20 -13.56
CA ASP A 120 12.00 -16.12 -12.64
C ASP A 120 11.12 -17.34 -12.29
N ILE A 121 9.83 -17.12 -12.09
CA ILE A 121 8.79 -18.13 -11.92
C ILE A 121 7.99 -18.21 -13.21
N GLY A 122 8.10 -19.34 -13.91
CA GLY A 122 7.41 -19.59 -15.17
C GLY A 122 5.89 -19.57 -15.05
N ASP A 123 5.19 -19.41 -16.18
CA ASP A 123 3.74 -19.23 -16.20
C ASP A 123 2.97 -20.40 -15.57
N GLU A 124 3.34 -21.66 -15.84
CA GLU A 124 2.68 -22.82 -15.23
C GLU A 124 2.95 -22.93 -13.73
N GLU A 125 4.18 -22.63 -13.31
CA GLU A 125 4.55 -22.66 -11.89
C GLU A 125 3.80 -21.57 -11.11
N TYR A 126 3.69 -20.36 -11.67
CA TYR A 126 2.90 -19.29 -11.07
C TYR A 126 1.41 -19.64 -11.04
N ALA A 127 0.86 -20.23 -12.11
CA ALA A 127 -0.52 -20.70 -12.12
C ALA A 127 -0.77 -21.74 -11.01
N GLU A 128 0.18 -22.63 -10.76
CA GLU A 128 0.09 -23.60 -9.67
C GLU A 128 0.15 -22.95 -8.29
N ILE A 129 1.03 -21.96 -8.09
CA ILE A 129 1.04 -21.16 -6.86
C ILE A 129 -0.33 -20.49 -6.64
N VAL A 130 -0.93 -19.93 -7.69
CA VAL A 130 -2.28 -19.34 -7.61
C VAL A 130 -3.32 -20.38 -7.17
N ARG A 131 -3.31 -21.58 -7.76
CA ARG A 131 -4.23 -22.67 -7.37
C ARG A 131 -4.08 -23.02 -5.89
N ARG A 132 -2.85 -23.17 -5.41
CA ARG A 132 -2.55 -23.50 -4.00
C ARG A 132 -2.99 -22.40 -3.05
N VAL A 133 -2.69 -21.13 -3.33
CA VAL A 133 -3.11 -20.02 -2.47
C VAL A 133 -4.64 -19.95 -2.38
N ILE A 134 -5.36 -20.15 -3.49
CA ILE A 134 -6.83 -20.14 -3.48
C ILE A 134 -7.37 -21.32 -2.66
N ALA A 135 -6.84 -22.54 -2.86
CA ALA A 135 -7.35 -23.74 -2.20
C ALA A 135 -6.99 -23.81 -0.71
N ASP A 136 -5.70 -23.58 -0.41
CA ASP A 136 -5.11 -23.90 0.90
C ASP A 136 -5.10 -22.70 1.85
N GLU A 137 -5.22 -21.47 1.34
CA GLU A 137 -5.18 -20.25 2.16
C GLU A 137 -6.55 -19.55 2.16
N VAL A 138 -7.03 -19.13 0.99
CA VAL A 138 -8.36 -18.47 0.90
C VAL A 138 -9.47 -19.47 1.25
N GLY A 139 -9.39 -20.70 0.74
CA GLY A 139 -10.37 -21.76 0.97
C GLY A 139 -10.45 -22.25 2.42
N THR A 140 -9.39 -22.05 3.21
CA THR A 140 -9.30 -22.48 4.62
C THR A 140 -9.52 -21.33 5.62
N GLY A 141 -9.79 -20.12 5.12
CA GLY A 141 -10.05 -18.96 5.98
C GLY A 141 -8.78 -18.28 6.52
N ALA A 142 -7.63 -18.45 5.86
CA ALA A 142 -6.42 -17.70 6.16
C ALA A 142 -6.60 -16.20 5.88
N GLY A 143 -7.46 -15.83 4.91
CA GLY A 143 -7.71 -14.44 4.55
C GLY A 143 -8.56 -14.30 3.31
N SER A 144 -8.91 -13.06 2.97
CA SER A 144 -9.75 -12.74 1.80
C SER A 144 -8.96 -12.68 0.49
N ASN A 145 -7.72 -12.17 0.57
CA ASN A 145 -6.89 -11.91 -0.58
C ASN A 145 -5.40 -11.90 -0.25
N PHE A 146 -4.57 -12.31 -1.21
CA PHE A 146 -3.11 -12.34 -1.08
C PHE A 146 -2.45 -11.90 -2.39
N VAL A 147 -1.31 -11.23 -2.32
CA VAL A 147 -0.53 -10.86 -3.50
C VAL A 147 0.75 -11.66 -3.50
N ILE A 148 0.98 -12.47 -4.52
CA ILE A 148 2.22 -13.23 -4.68
C ILE A 148 3.07 -12.61 -5.79
N LYS A 149 4.36 -12.41 -5.50
CA LYS A 149 5.34 -11.83 -6.41
C LYS A 149 5.92 -12.90 -7.34
N ARG A 150 6.12 -12.51 -8.60
CA ARG A 150 7.20 -13.03 -9.47
C ARG A 150 7.96 -11.87 -10.12
N SER A 151 9.13 -12.13 -10.68
CA SER A 151 9.99 -11.09 -11.23
C SER A 151 10.31 -11.33 -12.70
N TYR A 152 10.06 -10.35 -13.55
CA TYR A 152 10.63 -10.34 -14.90
C TYR A 152 12.11 -9.95 -14.78
N VAL A 153 12.99 -10.72 -15.41
CA VAL A 153 14.44 -10.56 -15.35
C VAL A 153 15.00 -10.42 -16.77
N THR A 154 15.89 -9.46 -16.97
CA THR A 154 16.70 -9.33 -18.18
C THR A 154 18.08 -8.73 -17.84
N VAL A 155 18.97 -8.69 -18.81
CA VAL A 155 20.29 -8.05 -18.69
C VAL A 155 20.37 -6.93 -19.72
N ILE A 156 20.84 -5.77 -19.26
CA ILE A 156 21.22 -4.61 -20.07
C ILE A 156 22.75 -4.63 -20.16
N PRO A 157 23.33 -5.07 -21.29
CA PRO A 157 24.77 -5.03 -21.49
C PRO A 157 25.31 -3.60 -21.34
N ASP A 158 26.56 -3.48 -20.86
CA ASP A 158 27.26 -2.20 -20.71
C ASP A 158 26.45 -1.15 -19.92
N TYR A 159 25.72 -1.62 -18.92
CA TYR A 159 24.90 -0.77 -18.07
C TYR A 159 25.74 0.33 -17.41
N SER A 160 25.21 1.55 -17.46
CA SER A 160 25.79 2.73 -16.85
C SER A 160 24.71 3.67 -16.33
N VAL A 161 25.11 4.69 -15.57
CA VAL A 161 24.21 5.77 -15.15
C VAL A 161 23.59 6.48 -16.36
N THR A 162 24.34 6.66 -17.46
CA THR A 162 23.82 7.24 -18.70
C THR A 162 22.68 6.38 -19.27
N THR A 163 22.83 5.05 -19.23
CA THR A 163 21.77 4.11 -19.63
C THR A 163 20.53 4.28 -18.77
N ALA A 164 20.70 4.42 -17.44
CA ALA A 164 19.59 4.66 -16.51
C ALA A 164 18.84 5.97 -16.81
N LEU A 165 19.57 7.06 -17.06
CA LEU A 165 19.00 8.36 -17.39
C LEU A 165 18.22 8.31 -18.72
N ALA A 166 18.68 7.55 -19.70
CA ALA A 166 17.96 7.34 -20.97
C ALA A 166 16.68 6.53 -20.78
N LEU A 167 16.70 5.49 -19.93
CA LEU A 167 15.50 4.74 -19.52
C LEU A 167 14.48 5.68 -18.86
N PHE A 168 14.94 6.52 -17.95
CA PHE A 168 14.09 7.47 -17.22
C PHE A 168 13.49 8.54 -18.13
N ARG A 169 14.25 9.08 -19.08
CA ARG A 169 13.71 9.99 -20.11
C ARG A 169 12.56 9.37 -20.89
N ARG A 170 12.68 8.10 -21.29
CA ARG A 170 11.61 7.39 -22.01
C ARG A 170 10.39 7.18 -21.12
N LEU A 171 10.61 6.85 -19.85
CA LEU A 171 9.54 6.68 -18.88
C LEU A 171 8.75 7.98 -18.68
N LEU A 172 9.43 9.12 -18.49
CA LEU A 172 8.79 10.44 -18.38
C LEU A 172 7.94 10.80 -19.61
N ALA A 173 8.37 10.38 -20.81
CA ALA A 173 7.64 10.65 -22.04
C ALA A 173 6.47 9.68 -22.30
N ALA A 174 6.52 8.48 -21.71
CA ALA A 174 5.57 7.41 -21.98
C ALA A 174 4.44 7.34 -20.94
N GLU A 175 4.72 7.68 -19.68
CA GLU A 175 3.78 7.48 -18.57
C GLU A 175 3.15 8.79 -18.12
N THR A 176 1.83 8.78 -17.94
CA THR A 176 1.04 9.88 -17.40
C THR A 176 0.06 9.38 -16.34
N GLY A 177 -0.13 10.15 -15.28
CA GLY A 177 -1.05 9.80 -14.19
C GLY A 177 -0.44 8.91 -13.09
N ALA A 178 0.87 8.66 -13.12
CA ALA A 178 1.59 8.09 -12.00
C ALA A 178 1.61 9.06 -10.80
N TYR A 179 1.59 8.51 -9.58
CA TYR A 179 1.80 9.27 -8.36
C TYR A 179 3.22 9.85 -8.34
N TRP A 180 4.21 8.97 -8.51
CA TRP A 180 5.62 9.31 -8.65
C TRP A 180 6.21 8.62 -9.88
N THR A 181 6.92 9.39 -10.70
CA THR A 181 7.87 8.85 -11.69
C THR A 181 9.28 9.17 -11.23
N PHE A 182 10.12 8.16 -11.04
CA PHE A 182 11.41 8.36 -10.38
C PHE A 182 12.55 7.54 -10.98
N LEU A 183 13.76 8.06 -10.79
CA LEU A 183 15.02 7.34 -10.88
C LEU A 183 15.81 7.61 -9.60
N VAL A 184 16.19 6.56 -8.87
CA VAL A 184 17.06 6.65 -7.69
C VAL A 184 18.31 5.83 -7.97
N HIS A 185 19.47 6.47 -8.01
CA HIS A 185 20.77 5.81 -8.13
C HIS A 185 21.54 5.93 -6.81
N THR A 186 21.87 4.79 -6.22
CA THR A 186 22.46 4.69 -4.88
C THR A 186 23.99 4.60 -4.91
N GLY A 187 24.59 4.60 -6.10
CA GLY A 187 26.01 4.30 -6.33
C GLY A 187 26.23 2.85 -6.76
N THR A 188 25.47 1.90 -6.20
CA THR A 188 25.61 0.45 -6.48
C THR A 188 24.37 -0.17 -7.11
N ARG A 189 23.20 0.43 -6.90
CA ARG A 189 21.91 -0.01 -7.42
C ARG A 189 21.12 1.16 -7.96
N THR A 190 20.28 0.88 -8.95
CA THR A 190 19.38 1.87 -9.53
C THR A 190 17.94 1.37 -9.50
N PHE A 191 17.03 2.25 -9.16
CA PHE A 191 15.60 2.02 -9.13
C PHE A 191 14.95 2.99 -10.11
N ILE A 192 14.19 2.47 -11.07
CA ILE A 192 13.48 3.30 -12.06
C ILE A 192 12.04 2.83 -12.08
N GLY A 193 11.09 3.72 -11.80
CA GLY A 193 9.70 3.33 -11.68
C GLY A 193 8.73 4.47 -11.91
N ALA A 194 7.50 4.10 -12.26
CA ALA A 194 6.36 5.00 -12.31
C ALA A 194 5.21 4.32 -11.57
N THR A 195 5.09 4.64 -10.29
CA THR A 195 4.13 4.01 -9.40
C THR A 195 2.83 4.82 -9.38
N PRO A 196 1.65 4.17 -9.52
CA PRO A 196 0.38 4.86 -9.47
C PRO A 196 -0.06 5.22 -8.05
N GLU A 197 0.56 4.63 -7.03
CA GLU A 197 -0.02 4.52 -5.69
C GLU A 197 0.87 5.15 -4.63
N ARG A 198 0.29 6.14 -3.94
CA ARG A 198 0.84 6.70 -2.71
C ARG A 198 0.82 5.63 -1.63
N HIS A 199 1.88 5.53 -0.85
CA HIS A 199 1.87 4.70 0.34
C HIS A 199 1.19 5.43 1.50
N VAL A 200 1.81 6.50 1.99
CA VAL A 200 1.26 7.40 3.00
C VAL A 200 1.94 8.76 2.89
N SER A 201 1.18 9.84 3.06
CA SER A 201 1.73 11.19 3.20
C SER A 201 1.32 11.81 4.53
N LEU A 202 2.19 12.64 5.11
CA LEU A 202 1.95 13.47 6.28
C LEU A 202 2.38 14.90 5.96
N GLU A 203 1.45 15.83 6.01
CA GLU A 203 1.70 17.26 5.78
C GLU A 203 0.80 18.08 6.71
N SER A 204 1.37 19.02 7.48
CA SER A 204 0.62 19.91 8.38
C SER A 204 -0.42 19.18 9.23
N GLY A 205 0.00 18.07 9.83
CA GLY A 205 -0.84 17.22 10.68
C GLY A 205 -1.93 16.41 9.95
N THR A 206 -1.93 16.36 8.61
CA THR A 206 -2.87 15.57 7.81
C THR A 206 -2.18 14.33 7.26
N VAL A 207 -2.68 13.15 7.64
CA VAL A 207 -2.24 11.85 7.12
C VAL A 207 -3.14 11.45 5.96
N VAL A 208 -2.58 11.01 4.84
CA VAL A 208 -3.35 10.53 3.67
C VAL A 208 -2.81 9.22 3.15
N MET A 209 -3.70 8.25 2.95
CA MET A 209 -3.46 7.01 2.19
C MET A 209 -4.38 6.98 0.96
N ASN A 210 -4.05 6.17 -0.04
CA ASN A 210 -4.73 6.14 -1.33
C ASN A 210 -4.96 4.70 -1.77
N PRO A 211 -6.00 4.02 -1.24
CA PRO A 211 -6.34 2.69 -1.70
C PRO A 211 -6.80 2.75 -3.15
N ILE A 212 -6.08 2.04 -4.02
CA ILE A 212 -6.38 1.91 -5.45
C ILE A 212 -6.72 0.45 -5.74
N SER A 213 -7.87 0.22 -6.37
CA SER A 213 -8.22 -1.11 -6.89
C SER A 213 -9.23 -1.00 -8.04
N GLY A 214 -9.34 -2.09 -8.77
CA GLY A 214 -10.10 -2.19 -10.01
C GLY A 214 -9.39 -1.56 -11.20
N THR A 215 -9.49 -2.19 -12.37
CA THR A 215 -8.73 -1.76 -13.56
C THR A 215 -9.57 -1.83 -14.83
N TYR A 216 -9.84 -0.66 -15.42
CA TYR A 216 -10.39 -0.55 -16.77
C TYR A 216 -9.26 -0.37 -17.79
N ARG A 217 -8.98 -1.39 -18.60
CA ARG A 217 -8.01 -1.30 -19.70
C ARG A 217 -8.63 -0.58 -20.88
N TYR A 218 -7.93 0.41 -21.43
CA TYR A 218 -8.42 1.14 -22.59
C TYR A 218 -8.37 0.25 -23.84
N PRO A 219 -9.39 0.27 -24.70
CA PRO A 219 -9.27 -0.32 -26.02
C PRO A 219 -8.29 0.52 -26.87
N PRO A 220 -7.82 0.00 -28.02
CA PRO A 220 -6.83 0.68 -28.86
C PRO A 220 -7.23 2.11 -29.28
N GLU A 221 -8.53 2.36 -29.45
CA GLU A 221 -9.11 3.67 -29.78
C GLU A 221 -9.21 4.63 -28.58
N GLY A 222 -8.83 4.20 -27.37
CA GLY A 222 -8.89 4.99 -26.14
C GLY A 222 -10.16 4.75 -25.32
N PRO A 223 -10.25 5.34 -24.10
CA PRO A 223 -11.36 5.07 -23.19
C PRO A 223 -12.70 5.58 -23.73
N THR A 224 -13.75 4.78 -23.59
CA THR A 224 -15.12 5.17 -23.94
C THR A 224 -15.96 5.41 -22.71
N LEU A 225 -16.92 6.34 -22.79
CA LEU A 225 -17.84 6.61 -21.67
C LEU A 225 -18.62 5.34 -21.27
N SER A 226 -19.12 4.57 -22.24
CA SER A 226 -19.83 3.32 -21.97
C SER A 226 -18.93 2.29 -21.29
N GLY A 227 -17.70 2.11 -21.78
CA GLY A 227 -16.76 1.16 -21.17
C GLY A 227 -16.40 1.52 -19.73
N VAL A 228 -16.23 2.82 -19.43
CA VAL A 228 -16.02 3.29 -18.06
C VAL A 228 -17.26 3.05 -17.20
N LEU A 229 -18.47 3.31 -17.70
CA LEU A 229 -19.71 3.08 -16.94
C LEU A 229 -19.96 1.59 -16.67
N ASP A 230 -19.68 0.71 -17.63
CA ASP A 230 -19.78 -0.74 -17.47
C ASP A 230 -18.79 -1.24 -16.41
N PHE A 231 -17.54 -0.75 -16.45
CA PHE A 231 -16.53 -1.00 -15.42
C PHE A 231 -16.99 -0.50 -14.04
N LEU A 232 -17.55 0.72 -13.97
CA LEU A 232 -18.00 1.29 -12.70
C LEU A 232 -19.18 0.53 -12.10
N ALA A 233 -20.00 -0.10 -12.95
CA ALA A 233 -21.14 -0.92 -12.55
C ALA A 233 -20.78 -2.36 -12.18
N ASP A 234 -19.53 -2.81 -12.42
CA ASP A 234 -19.10 -4.17 -12.09
C ASP A 234 -19.06 -4.36 -10.56
N PRO A 235 -19.86 -5.29 -10.01
CA PRO A 235 -19.87 -5.58 -8.58
C PRO A 235 -18.52 -6.11 -8.08
N LYS A 236 -17.80 -6.88 -8.89
CA LYS A 236 -16.50 -7.44 -8.54
C LYS A 236 -15.49 -6.31 -8.31
N GLU A 237 -15.39 -5.37 -9.24
CA GLU A 237 -14.46 -4.24 -9.15
C GLU A 237 -14.83 -3.31 -7.98
N THR A 238 -16.12 -3.18 -7.68
CA THR A 238 -16.60 -2.43 -6.51
C THR A 238 -16.23 -3.13 -5.20
N ASP A 239 -16.46 -4.45 -5.11
CA ASP A 239 -16.11 -5.26 -3.94
C ASP A 239 -14.60 -5.24 -3.66
N GLU A 240 -13.78 -5.38 -4.69
CA GLU A 240 -12.31 -5.31 -4.57
C GLU A 240 -11.84 -3.95 -4.02
N LEU A 241 -12.44 -2.84 -4.46
CA LEU A 241 -12.11 -1.51 -3.94
C LEU A 241 -12.54 -1.33 -2.48
N CYS A 242 -13.76 -1.75 -2.13
CA CYS A 242 -14.24 -1.67 -0.75
C CYS A 242 -13.35 -2.48 0.21
N MET A 243 -12.92 -3.68 -0.20
CA MET A 243 -12.01 -4.50 0.62
C MET A 243 -10.70 -3.79 0.93
N VAL A 244 -10.05 -3.15 -0.05
CA VAL A 244 -8.78 -2.43 0.20
C VAL A 244 -8.99 -1.17 1.03
N VAL A 245 -10.12 -0.48 0.87
CA VAL A 245 -10.51 0.66 1.72
C VAL A 245 -10.62 0.24 3.19
N ASP A 246 -11.28 -0.88 3.47
CA ASP A 246 -11.41 -1.39 4.84
C ASP A 246 -10.04 -1.70 5.46
N GLU A 247 -9.15 -2.35 4.71
CA GLU A 247 -7.82 -2.70 5.22
C GLU A 247 -6.93 -1.48 5.49
N GLU A 248 -6.98 -0.48 4.62
CA GLU A 248 -6.24 0.76 4.84
C GLU A 248 -6.89 1.63 5.92
N LEU A 249 -8.21 1.55 6.15
CA LEU A 249 -8.86 2.16 7.29
C LEU A 249 -8.37 1.58 8.63
N LYS A 250 -8.03 0.29 8.68
CA LYS A 250 -7.38 -0.32 9.85
C LYS A 250 -6.02 0.32 10.12
N MET A 251 -5.23 0.58 9.09
CA MET A 251 -3.95 1.29 9.21
C MET A 251 -4.16 2.72 9.69
N MET A 252 -5.09 3.45 9.08
CA MET A 252 -5.44 4.81 9.47
C MET A 252 -5.92 4.89 10.92
N ALA A 253 -6.66 3.89 11.42
CA ALA A 253 -7.10 3.84 12.82
C ALA A 253 -5.96 3.61 13.83
N ARG A 254 -4.79 3.12 13.37
CA ARG A 254 -3.59 2.97 14.23
C ARG A 254 -2.72 4.22 14.20
N VAL A 255 -2.63 4.90 13.05
CA VAL A 255 -1.80 6.09 12.88
C VAL A 255 -2.52 7.37 13.32
N CYS A 256 -3.84 7.45 13.13
CA CYS A 256 -4.63 8.64 13.45
C CYS A 256 -5.54 8.37 14.67
N PRO A 257 -5.45 9.18 15.75
CA PRO A 257 -6.24 8.96 16.97
C PRO A 257 -7.77 8.93 16.76
N ALA A 258 -8.28 9.72 15.80
CA ALA A 258 -9.70 9.77 15.44
C ALA A 258 -10.08 8.81 14.30
N GLY A 259 -9.13 8.00 13.83
CA GLY A 259 -9.24 7.21 12.61
C GLY A 259 -9.19 8.04 11.33
N GLY A 260 -9.47 7.37 10.20
CA GLY A 260 -9.53 7.98 8.88
C GLY A 260 -10.94 8.38 8.44
N GLN A 261 -11.03 9.26 7.47
CA GLN A 261 -12.20 9.63 6.69
C GLN A 261 -12.00 9.19 5.25
N VAL A 262 -13.01 8.51 4.70
CA VAL A 262 -13.04 8.10 3.31
C VAL A 262 -13.53 9.28 2.47
N VAL A 263 -12.76 9.65 1.47
CA VAL A 263 -13.05 10.73 0.51
C VAL A 263 -12.96 10.15 -0.90
N GLY A 264 -14.02 10.35 -1.70
CA GLY A 264 -14.12 9.82 -3.06
C GLY A 264 -15.44 9.07 -3.31
N PRO A 265 -15.45 8.04 -4.18
CA PRO A 265 -14.31 7.56 -4.97
C PRO A 265 -13.99 8.46 -6.17
N PHE A 266 -12.78 8.30 -6.71
CA PHE A 266 -12.29 9.01 -7.89
C PHE A 266 -11.93 8.01 -9.01
N LEU A 267 -11.94 8.50 -10.25
CA LEU A 267 -11.43 7.78 -11.41
C LEU A 267 -10.02 8.29 -11.75
N LYS A 268 -8.99 7.48 -11.48
CA LYS A 268 -7.59 7.79 -11.81
C LYS A 268 -7.31 7.35 -13.24
N GLN A 269 -7.27 8.29 -14.18
CA GLN A 269 -6.94 8.00 -15.58
C GLN A 269 -5.42 8.00 -15.79
N MET A 270 -4.90 6.92 -16.36
CA MET A 270 -3.50 6.75 -16.76
C MET A 270 -3.39 6.61 -18.28
N THR A 271 -2.19 6.40 -18.82
CA THR A 271 -1.96 6.34 -20.28
C THR A 271 -2.73 5.21 -21.00
N HIS A 272 -2.85 4.04 -20.37
CA HIS A 272 -3.43 2.84 -21.02
C HIS A 272 -4.61 2.22 -20.26
N LEU A 273 -4.95 2.77 -19.11
CA LEU A 273 -5.96 2.23 -18.23
C LEU A 273 -6.49 3.30 -17.27
N ALA A 274 -7.60 3.00 -16.60
CA ALA A 274 -8.07 3.76 -15.45
C ALA A 274 -8.24 2.86 -14.23
N HIS A 275 -8.04 3.43 -13.06
CA HIS A 275 -8.33 2.81 -11.77
C HIS A 275 -9.45 3.56 -11.05
N THR A 276 -10.10 2.87 -10.12
CA THR A 276 -10.89 3.54 -9.09
C THR A 276 -10.10 3.65 -7.81
N GLU A 277 -10.24 4.78 -7.13
CA GLU A 277 -9.48 5.06 -5.92
C GLU A 277 -10.32 5.80 -4.88
N TYR A 278 -9.97 5.62 -3.61
CA TYR A 278 -10.38 6.52 -2.55
C TYR A 278 -9.15 7.23 -1.98
N LEU A 279 -9.39 8.29 -1.23
CA LEU A 279 -8.42 8.87 -0.31
C LEU A 279 -8.90 8.62 1.11
N LEU A 280 -8.00 8.16 1.97
CA LEU A 280 -8.26 8.05 3.40
C LEU A 280 -7.50 9.17 4.09
N THR A 281 -8.22 10.11 4.69
CA THR A 281 -7.65 11.29 5.34
C THR A 281 -7.81 11.21 6.85
N GLY A 282 -6.77 11.56 7.60
CA GLY A 282 -6.80 11.57 9.05
C GLY A 282 -5.99 12.73 9.59
N THR A 283 -6.11 12.98 10.89
CA THR A 283 -5.36 14.05 11.55
C THR A 283 -4.50 13.49 12.67
N GLY A 284 -3.29 14.02 12.79
CA GLY A 284 -2.32 13.65 13.81
C GLY A 284 -0.94 14.20 13.52
N THR A 285 -0.09 14.27 14.55
CA THR A 285 1.31 14.68 14.44
C THR A 285 2.26 13.56 14.87
N PRO A 286 2.17 12.35 14.26
CA PRO A 286 3.06 11.25 14.60
C PRO A 286 4.50 11.50 14.13
N ASP A 287 5.46 10.77 14.71
CA ASP A 287 6.80 10.65 14.12
C ASP A 287 6.69 9.90 12.78
N VAL A 288 7.35 10.39 11.73
CA VAL A 288 7.34 9.75 10.40
C VAL A 288 7.81 8.28 10.43
N ARG A 289 8.72 7.93 11.34
CA ARG A 289 9.25 6.57 11.51
C ARG A 289 8.19 5.65 12.10
N ASP A 290 7.34 6.17 12.98
CA ASP A 290 6.19 5.43 13.52
C ASP A 290 5.10 5.28 12.46
N VAL A 291 4.82 6.33 11.67
CA VAL A 291 3.91 6.21 10.52
C VAL A 291 4.36 5.11 9.58
N LEU A 292 5.62 5.17 9.12
CA LEU A 292 6.20 4.17 8.24
C LEU A 292 6.12 2.77 8.87
N ARG A 293 6.49 2.62 10.15
CA ARG A 293 6.42 1.33 10.87
C ARG A 293 5.02 0.74 10.81
N GLU A 294 4.01 1.54 11.12
CA GLU A 294 2.64 1.05 11.30
C GLU A 294 1.89 0.82 9.99
N THR A 295 2.37 1.39 8.89
CA THR A 295 1.82 1.20 7.55
C THR A 295 2.56 0.16 6.72
N MET A 296 3.68 -0.44 7.18
CA MET A 296 4.36 -1.52 6.44
C MET A 296 3.46 -2.78 6.33
N PHE A 297 3.13 -3.28 5.13
CA PHE A 297 3.06 -2.56 3.86
C PHE A 297 1.61 -2.59 3.36
N ALA A 298 1.31 -1.81 2.32
CA ALA A 298 -0.07 -1.64 1.87
C ALA A 298 -0.74 -2.98 1.53
N PRO A 299 -2.02 -3.17 1.90
CA PRO A 299 -2.75 -4.42 1.66
C PRO A 299 -2.87 -4.75 0.16
N THR A 300 -2.88 -3.72 -0.69
CA THR A 300 -2.92 -3.78 -2.16
C THR A 300 -1.75 -4.55 -2.77
N VAL A 301 -0.64 -4.70 -2.04
CA VAL A 301 0.59 -5.38 -2.50
C VAL A 301 1.02 -6.54 -1.60
N VAL A 302 0.26 -6.85 -0.56
CA VAL A 302 0.54 -7.97 0.37
C VAL A 302 -0.66 -8.89 0.51
N GLY A 303 -1.81 -8.36 0.92
CA GLY A 303 -3.03 -9.11 1.21
C GLY A 303 -3.67 -8.75 2.55
N SER A 304 -4.73 -9.49 2.91
CA SER A 304 -5.49 -9.32 4.15
C SER A 304 -5.95 -10.66 4.76
N PRO A 305 -5.99 -10.78 6.11
CA PRO A 305 -5.48 -9.82 7.10
C PRO A 305 -3.96 -9.69 7.04
N LEU A 306 -3.43 -8.47 7.22
CA LEU A 306 -2.05 -8.15 6.85
C LEU A 306 -0.98 -9.06 7.48
N GLU A 307 -1.08 -9.33 8.78
CA GLU A 307 -0.09 -10.18 9.48
C GLU A 307 -0.09 -11.60 8.91
N ASN A 308 -1.28 -12.17 8.68
CA ASN A 308 -1.37 -13.51 8.12
C ASN A 308 -1.00 -13.54 6.62
N ALA A 309 -1.31 -12.48 5.88
CA ALA A 309 -0.88 -12.32 4.50
C ALA A 309 0.65 -12.35 4.38
N CYS A 310 1.37 -11.75 5.33
CA CYS A 310 2.84 -11.85 5.39
C CYS A 310 3.30 -13.31 5.60
N ARG A 311 2.59 -14.10 6.43
CA ARG A 311 2.87 -15.54 6.60
C ARG A 311 2.58 -16.35 5.34
N VAL A 312 1.50 -16.05 4.62
CA VAL A 312 1.17 -16.68 3.33
C VAL A 312 2.24 -16.36 2.30
N VAL A 313 2.60 -15.09 2.14
CA VAL A 313 3.70 -14.66 1.25
C VAL A 313 4.99 -15.42 1.56
N ALA A 314 5.37 -15.51 2.83
CA ALA A 314 6.58 -16.23 3.22
C ALA A 314 6.53 -17.74 2.90
N ARG A 315 5.35 -18.38 2.89
CA ARG A 315 5.19 -19.79 2.52
C ARG A 315 5.29 -20.04 1.01
N HIS A 316 4.74 -19.13 0.21
CA HIS A 316 4.57 -19.35 -1.24
C HIS A 316 5.62 -18.66 -2.11
N GLU A 317 6.36 -17.68 -1.57
CA GLU A 317 7.49 -17.05 -2.27
C GLU A 317 8.82 -17.71 -1.88
N PRO A 318 9.61 -18.24 -2.84
CA PRO A 318 10.88 -18.91 -2.54
C PRO A 318 12.02 -17.96 -2.19
N HIS A 319 11.89 -16.66 -2.48
CA HIS A 319 12.92 -15.65 -2.29
C HIS A 319 12.33 -14.39 -1.65
N GLY A 320 13.19 -13.59 -1.01
CA GLY A 320 12.80 -12.27 -0.51
C GLY A 320 12.37 -11.31 -1.63
N ARG A 321 11.55 -10.33 -1.27
CA ARG A 321 10.98 -9.37 -2.23
C ARG A 321 11.97 -8.27 -2.63
N GLY A 322 13.07 -8.10 -1.91
CA GLY A 322 13.91 -6.92 -1.97
C GLY A 322 13.07 -5.69 -1.64
N TYR A 323 13.05 -4.73 -2.56
CA TYR A 323 12.25 -3.51 -2.44
C TYR A 323 10.87 -3.59 -3.09
N TYR A 324 10.51 -4.70 -3.75
CA TYR A 324 9.13 -4.84 -4.27
C TYR A 324 8.14 -4.80 -3.11
N SER A 325 7.02 -4.08 -3.28
CA SER A 325 6.02 -3.77 -2.24
C SER A 325 6.54 -2.92 -1.06
N GLY A 326 7.82 -2.54 -1.08
CA GLY A 326 8.42 -1.62 -0.15
C GLY A 326 7.99 -0.17 -0.39
N VAL A 327 8.73 0.77 0.18
CA VAL A 327 8.37 2.20 0.16
C VAL A 327 9.55 3.05 -0.30
N LEU A 328 9.27 4.02 -1.16
CA LEU A 328 10.16 5.16 -1.41
C LEU A 328 9.54 6.37 -0.72
N GLY A 329 10.23 6.95 0.26
CA GLY A 329 9.72 8.04 1.09
C GLY A 329 10.64 9.25 1.09
N LEU A 330 10.08 10.44 0.91
CA LEU A 330 10.74 11.72 1.07
C LEU A 330 10.32 12.31 2.42
N ILE A 331 11.24 12.27 3.37
CA ILE A 331 11.06 12.74 4.74
C ILE A 331 11.58 14.16 4.86
N GLY A 332 10.87 14.98 5.62
CA GLY A 332 11.28 16.32 5.96
C GLY A 332 10.57 16.84 7.19
N VAL A 333 10.65 18.16 7.34
CA VAL A 333 9.96 18.93 8.38
C VAL A 333 9.26 20.09 7.69
N ASP A 334 8.03 20.40 8.09
CA ASP A 334 7.30 21.56 7.55
C ASP A 334 7.74 22.89 8.20
N SER A 335 7.13 24.01 7.80
CA SER A 335 7.47 25.33 8.33
C SER A 335 7.18 25.50 9.82
N ASP A 336 6.27 24.69 10.37
CA ASP A 336 5.85 24.72 11.78
C ASP A 336 6.68 23.75 12.64
N GLY A 337 7.69 23.10 12.06
CA GLY A 337 8.55 22.14 12.75
C GLY A 337 7.94 20.76 12.90
N GLN A 338 6.84 20.46 12.20
CA GLN A 338 6.20 19.14 12.26
C GLN A 338 6.78 18.18 11.23
N SER A 339 6.72 16.90 11.57
CA SER A 339 7.01 15.78 10.66
C SER A 339 6.33 15.94 9.31
N ARG A 340 7.11 15.80 8.23
CA ARG A 340 6.61 15.77 6.85
C ARG A 340 7.04 14.48 6.16
N LEU A 341 6.11 13.83 5.47
CA LEU A 341 6.36 12.63 4.68
C LEU A 341 5.56 12.70 3.38
N ASP A 342 6.22 12.43 2.27
CA ASP A 342 5.55 11.99 1.05
C ASP A 342 6.15 10.65 0.64
N SER A 343 5.35 9.61 0.45
CA SER A 343 5.87 8.29 0.12
C SER A 343 5.01 7.52 -0.86
N ALA A 344 5.65 6.69 -1.66
CA ALA A 344 5.06 5.91 -2.73
C ALA A 344 5.40 4.42 -2.58
N ILE A 345 4.49 3.56 -3.03
CA ILE A 345 4.70 2.11 -2.99
C ILE A 345 5.65 1.71 -4.14
N LEU A 346 6.63 0.87 -3.84
CA LEU A 346 7.60 0.34 -4.81
C LEU A 346 7.02 -0.83 -5.62
N ILE A 347 6.03 -0.49 -6.46
CA ILE A 347 5.50 -1.30 -7.56
C ILE A 347 5.79 -0.60 -8.89
N ARG A 348 5.66 -1.32 -10.02
CA ARG A 348 6.02 -0.79 -11.35
C ARG A 348 7.42 -0.14 -11.33
N THR A 349 8.36 -0.84 -10.68
CA THR A 349 9.71 -0.35 -10.42
C THR A 349 10.72 -1.42 -10.83
N ALA A 350 11.60 -1.08 -11.76
CA ALA A 350 12.74 -1.89 -12.14
C ALA A 350 13.92 -1.62 -11.19
N GLN A 351 14.53 -2.68 -10.69
CA GLN A 351 15.77 -2.65 -9.92
C GLN A 351 16.90 -3.12 -10.83
N ILE A 352 17.97 -2.34 -10.94
CA ILE A 352 19.12 -2.65 -11.80
C ILE A 352 20.38 -2.62 -10.93
N ASP A 353 21.14 -3.72 -10.95
CA ASP A 353 22.43 -3.79 -10.27
C ASP A 353 23.57 -3.21 -11.13
N GLY A 354 24.77 -3.09 -10.55
CA GLY A 354 25.95 -2.59 -11.26
C GLY A 354 26.40 -3.45 -12.44
N GLY A 355 25.94 -4.70 -12.56
CA GLY A 355 26.19 -5.58 -13.70
C GLY A 355 25.15 -5.44 -14.81
N GLY A 356 24.14 -4.59 -14.64
CA GLY A 356 23.06 -4.38 -15.61
C GLY A 356 21.95 -5.42 -15.54
N ARG A 357 21.92 -6.30 -14.52
CA ARG A 357 20.80 -7.21 -14.33
C ARG A 357 19.60 -6.42 -13.84
N LEU A 358 18.57 -6.38 -14.66
CA LEU A 358 17.28 -5.76 -14.35
C LEU A 358 16.33 -6.81 -13.78
N SER A 359 15.66 -6.46 -12.68
CA SER A 359 14.57 -7.22 -12.10
C SER A 359 13.36 -6.31 -11.86
N LEU A 360 12.21 -6.73 -12.37
CA LEU A 360 10.92 -6.05 -12.21
C LEU A 360 9.95 -6.98 -11.48
N GLY A 361 9.70 -6.70 -10.20
CA GLY A 361 8.71 -7.43 -9.41
C GLY A 361 7.28 -7.05 -9.80
N VAL A 362 6.44 -8.06 -10.00
CA VAL A 362 5.00 -7.92 -10.27
C VAL A 362 4.22 -8.99 -9.52
N GLY A 363 2.97 -8.69 -9.21
CA GLY A 363 2.06 -9.61 -8.56
C GLY A 363 0.63 -9.35 -9.00
N ALA A 364 -0.24 -10.32 -8.70
CA ALA A 364 -1.68 -10.21 -8.88
C ALA A 364 -2.38 -10.45 -7.55
N THR A 365 -3.53 -9.79 -7.35
CA THR A 365 -4.32 -9.93 -6.14
C THR A 365 -5.18 -11.19 -6.28
N LEU A 366 -4.83 -12.22 -5.51
CA LEU A 366 -5.49 -13.51 -5.57
C LEU A 366 -6.69 -13.51 -4.63
N VAL A 367 -7.87 -13.68 -5.19
CA VAL A 367 -9.15 -13.76 -4.47
C VAL A 367 -9.81 -15.13 -4.70
N ARG A 368 -10.86 -15.44 -3.94
CA ARG A 368 -11.59 -16.72 -4.01
C ARG A 368 -12.01 -17.13 -5.43
N HIS A 369 -12.28 -16.15 -6.29
CA HIS A 369 -12.76 -16.33 -7.67
C HIS A 369 -11.70 -16.10 -8.74
N SER A 370 -10.43 -15.94 -8.35
CA SER A 370 -9.30 -15.78 -9.27
C SER A 370 -9.16 -16.99 -10.19
N VAL A 371 -8.80 -16.73 -11.44
CA VAL A 371 -8.57 -17.77 -12.47
C VAL A 371 -7.07 -17.81 -12.76
N PRO A 372 -6.35 -18.92 -12.48
CA PRO A 372 -4.89 -18.96 -12.57
C PRO A 372 -4.29 -18.41 -13.88
N ALA A 373 -4.88 -18.78 -15.02
CA ALA A 373 -4.43 -18.30 -16.32
C ALA A 373 -4.65 -16.79 -16.51
N ALA A 374 -5.72 -16.23 -15.94
CA ALA A 374 -5.98 -14.79 -15.98
C ALA A 374 -4.98 -14.03 -15.11
N GLU A 375 -4.65 -14.55 -13.92
CA GLU A 375 -3.65 -13.93 -13.04
C GLU A 375 -2.23 -13.94 -13.65
N VAL A 376 -1.86 -15.03 -14.34
CA VAL A 376 -0.64 -15.08 -15.15
C VAL A 376 -0.65 -13.98 -16.21
N ALA A 377 -1.73 -13.87 -16.99
CA ALA A 377 -1.85 -12.84 -18.03
C ALA A 377 -1.83 -11.41 -17.45
N GLU A 378 -2.35 -11.21 -16.24
CA GLU A 378 -2.30 -9.94 -15.53
C GLU A 378 -0.88 -9.54 -15.15
N THR A 379 -0.08 -10.46 -14.59
CA THR A 379 1.33 -10.14 -14.27
C THR A 379 2.15 -9.77 -15.51
N TRP A 380 1.92 -10.44 -16.65
CA TRP A 380 2.48 -10.04 -17.94
C TRP A 380 2.04 -8.63 -18.35
N SER A 381 0.75 -8.33 -18.24
CA SER A 381 0.19 -7.02 -18.59
C SER A 381 0.78 -5.89 -17.72
N LYS A 382 0.92 -6.13 -16.40
CA LYS A 382 1.52 -5.19 -15.44
C LYS A 382 3.01 -4.97 -15.71
N ALA A 383 3.76 -6.01 -16.09
CA ALA A 383 5.17 -5.90 -16.44
C ALA A 383 5.37 -5.19 -17.79
N ALA A 384 4.57 -5.55 -18.79
CA ALA A 384 4.68 -5.03 -20.16
C ALA A 384 4.56 -3.50 -20.23
N GLY A 385 3.67 -2.90 -19.43
CA GLY A 385 3.51 -1.44 -19.38
C GLY A 385 4.82 -0.71 -19.05
N LEU A 386 5.47 -1.08 -17.94
CA LEU A 386 6.73 -0.46 -17.55
C LEU A 386 7.87 -0.82 -18.53
N LEU A 387 7.98 -2.09 -18.94
CA LEU A 387 9.03 -2.53 -19.86
C LEU A 387 8.94 -1.79 -21.22
N ALA A 388 7.73 -1.56 -21.72
CA ALA A 388 7.49 -0.78 -22.92
C ALA A 388 7.81 0.71 -22.72
N ALA A 389 7.40 1.30 -21.60
CA ALA A 389 7.68 2.70 -21.26
C ALA A 389 9.19 2.97 -21.14
N LEU A 390 9.95 2.02 -20.60
CA LEU A 390 11.41 2.07 -20.54
C LEU A 390 12.07 1.83 -21.92
N GLY A 391 11.32 1.40 -22.93
CA GLY A 391 11.86 0.97 -24.23
C GLY A 391 12.71 -0.29 -24.13
N ILE A 392 12.45 -1.13 -23.13
CA ILE A 392 13.00 -2.47 -23.03
C ILE A 392 12.17 -3.34 -23.97
N GLU A 393 10.92 -3.67 -23.64
CA GLU A 393 10.06 -4.44 -24.53
C GLU A 393 9.41 -3.60 -25.63
N ALA A 394 9.06 -4.26 -26.74
CA ALA A 394 8.22 -3.62 -27.76
C ALA A 394 6.83 -3.37 -27.15
N GLY A 395 6.46 -2.10 -27.02
CA GLY A 395 5.11 -1.72 -26.64
C GLY A 395 4.13 -1.85 -27.80
N PRO A 396 2.81 -1.85 -27.53
CA PRO A 396 1.83 -1.58 -28.57
C PRO A 396 2.18 -0.26 -29.28
N ALA A 397 1.95 -0.19 -30.59
CA ALA A 397 2.26 0.98 -31.39
C ALA A 397 1.66 2.24 -30.73
N ARG A 398 2.48 3.27 -30.55
CA ARG A 398 2.02 4.57 -30.03
C ARG A 398 0.92 5.09 -30.95
N GLY A 399 -0.32 5.05 -30.50
CA GLY A 399 -1.33 5.98 -30.99
C GLY A 399 -0.87 7.40 -30.61
N GLU A 400 -1.26 8.41 -31.39
CA GLU A 400 -1.14 9.78 -30.90
C GLU A 400 -1.79 9.87 -29.51
N PRO A 401 -1.22 10.63 -28.55
CA PRO A 401 -1.90 10.87 -27.29
C PRO A 401 -3.27 11.44 -27.63
N ALA A 402 -4.31 10.61 -27.53
CA ALA A 402 -5.65 11.10 -27.68
C ALA A 402 -5.78 12.23 -26.65
N GLU A 403 -6.39 13.36 -27.01
CA GLU A 403 -6.90 14.26 -25.99
C GLU A 403 -7.92 13.44 -25.19
N HIS A 404 -7.46 12.83 -24.10
CA HIS A 404 -8.32 12.01 -23.27
C HIS A 404 -9.30 13.01 -22.68
N ARG A 405 -10.55 13.00 -23.19
CA ARG A 405 -11.64 13.71 -22.54
C ARG A 405 -11.57 13.33 -21.07
N ALA A 406 -11.60 14.32 -20.19
CA ALA A 406 -11.63 14.09 -18.76
C ALA A 406 -12.96 13.41 -18.40
N LEU A 407 -13.00 12.08 -18.57
CA LEU A 407 -14.15 11.24 -18.23
C LEU A 407 -14.39 11.29 -16.73
N SER A 408 -13.32 11.49 -15.93
CA SER A 408 -13.40 11.76 -14.49
C SER A 408 -14.34 12.93 -14.14
N GLY A 409 -14.44 13.95 -14.99
CA GLY A 409 -15.34 15.10 -14.81
C GLY A 409 -16.73 14.92 -15.44
N HIS A 410 -17.01 13.79 -16.10
CA HIS A 410 -18.29 13.59 -16.77
C HIS A 410 -19.41 13.33 -15.73
N PRO A 411 -20.59 14.00 -15.81
CA PRO A 411 -21.63 13.89 -14.79
C PRO A 411 -22.10 12.46 -14.51
N SER A 412 -22.25 11.63 -15.54
CA SER A 412 -22.63 10.22 -15.38
C SER A 412 -21.56 9.38 -14.66
N VAL A 413 -20.29 9.69 -14.88
CA VAL A 413 -19.16 9.01 -14.21
C VAL A 413 -19.13 9.44 -12.75
N GLN A 414 -19.28 10.73 -12.46
CA GLN A 414 -19.36 11.25 -11.10
C GLN A 414 -20.56 10.67 -10.32
N ALA A 415 -21.73 10.56 -10.97
CA ALA A 415 -22.91 9.94 -10.36
C ALA A 415 -22.70 8.44 -10.06
N ALA A 416 -22.09 7.70 -11.00
CA ALA A 416 -21.78 6.28 -10.79
C ALA A 416 -20.74 6.06 -9.68
N LEU A 417 -19.72 6.92 -9.61
CA LEU A 417 -18.74 6.93 -8.51
C LEU A 417 -19.41 7.24 -7.17
N ALA A 418 -20.22 8.31 -7.11
CA ALA A 418 -20.91 8.71 -5.87
C ALA A 418 -21.84 7.61 -5.34
N ALA A 419 -22.54 6.88 -6.22
CA ALA A 419 -23.40 5.77 -5.85
C ALA A 419 -22.64 4.61 -5.17
N ARG A 420 -21.31 4.49 -5.35
CA ARG A 420 -20.52 3.49 -4.62
C ARG A 420 -20.40 3.77 -3.13
N ASN A 421 -20.57 5.03 -2.70
CA ASN A 421 -20.57 5.39 -1.28
C ASN A 421 -21.76 4.78 -0.52
N ASP A 422 -22.84 4.38 -1.21
CA ASP A 422 -24.00 3.73 -0.58
C ASP A 422 -23.64 2.38 0.06
N ARG A 423 -22.48 1.82 -0.29
CA ARG A 423 -21.97 0.56 0.26
C ARG A 423 -21.01 0.76 1.43
N LEU A 424 -20.63 1.99 1.77
CA LEU A 424 -19.73 2.30 2.87
C LEU A 424 -20.51 2.75 4.10
N ALA A 425 -20.03 2.39 5.29
CA ALA A 425 -20.62 2.87 6.52
C ALA A 425 -20.52 4.42 6.64
N PRO A 426 -21.62 5.15 6.89
CA PRO A 426 -21.62 6.62 7.02
C PRO A 426 -20.61 7.13 8.04
N PHE A 427 -20.37 6.36 9.10
CA PHE A 427 -19.35 6.65 10.10
C PHE A 427 -17.99 6.97 9.46
N TRP A 428 -17.55 6.27 8.41
CA TRP A 428 -16.25 6.51 7.79
C TRP A 428 -16.26 7.62 6.73
N LEU A 429 -17.45 8.04 6.27
CA LEU A 429 -17.62 9.16 5.33
C LEU A 429 -17.70 10.52 6.06
N ASP A 430 -18.26 10.55 7.26
CA ASP A 430 -18.43 11.77 8.06
C ASP A 430 -17.09 12.36 8.53
N ASP A 431 -17.05 13.66 8.83
CA ASP A 431 -15.88 14.30 9.45
C ASP A 431 -15.58 13.66 10.82
N PRO A 432 -14.35 13.15 11.08
CA PRO A 432 -13.99 12.52 12.36
C PRO A 432 -14.31 13.37 13.60
N ARG A 433 -14.28 14.71 13.48
CA ARG A 433 -14.61 15.64 14.56
C ARG A 433 -16.10 15.66 14.91
N GLN A 434 -16.95 15.20 13.98
CA GLN A 434 -18.41 15.23 14.08
C GLN A 434 -19.01 13.85 14.43
N ARG A 435 -18.25 12.76 14.26
CA ARG A 435 -18.69 11.37 14.55
C ARG A 435 -18.96 11.09 16.03
N ALA A 436 -18.46 11.93 16.94
CA ALA A 436 -18.55 11.68 18.37
C ALA A 436 -19.98 11.89 18.90
N ALA A 437 -20.79 10.83 18.85
CA ALA A 437 -22.14 10.84 19.40
C ALA A 437 -22.18 10.90 20.94
N ARG A 438 -21.11 10.43 21.62
CA ARG A 438 -20.94 10.37 23.09
C ARG A 438 -22.24 10.04 23.83
N MET A 439 -22.59 8.77 23.87
CA MET A 439 -23.81 8.33 24.51
C MET A 439 -23.67 8.35 26.03
N ALA A 440 -24.61 8.99 26.73
CA ALA A 440 -24.55 9.16 28.18
C ALA A 440 -24.42 7.82 28.94
N GLN A 441 -25.02 6.73 28.43
CA GLN A 441 -24.92 5.42 29.06
C GLN A 441 -23.51 4.81 29.07
N PHE A 442 -22.61 5.27 28.19
CA PHE A 442 -21.25 4.75 28.06
C PHE A 442 -20.20 5.63 28.72
N ALA A 443 -20.58 6.81 29.22
CA ALA A 443 -19.67 7.71 29.92
C ALA A 443 -19.04 7.01 31.13
N GLY A 444 -17.70 7.04 31.22
CA GLY A 444 -16.93 6.43 32.30
C GLY A 444 -16.82 4.90 32.23
N ARG A 445 -17.41 4.24 31.23
CA ARG A 445 -17.27 2.79 31.02
C ARG A 445 -16.04 2.47 30.20
N SER A 446 -15.49 1.29 30.42
CA SER A 446 -14.29 0.77 29.78
C SER A 446 -14.60 -0.46 28.93
N ALA A 447 -13.90 -0.59 27.80
CA ALA A 447 -13.93 -1.77 26.95
C ALA A 447 -12.52 -2.32 26.72
N LEU A 448 -12.38 -3.62 26.86
CA LEU A 448 -11.19 -4.36 26.44
C LEU A 448 -11.49 -5.04 25.11
N VAL A 449 -10.72 -4.71 24.07
CA VAL A 449 -10.79 -5.38 22.78
C VAL A 449 -9.62 -6.33 22.66
N ILE A 450 -9.90 -7.61 22.44
CA ILE A 450 -8.88 -8.65 22.24
C ILE A 450 -8.61 -8.76 20.75
N ASP A 451 -7.38 -8.48 20.35
CA ASP A 451 -6.89 -8.59 18.98
C ASP A 451 -6.44 -10.00 18.68
N ALA A 452 -7.07 -10.62 17.68
CA ALA A 452 -6.78 -11.96 17.22
C ALA A 452 -6.06 -11.96 15.85
N GLU A 453 -5.13 -11.02 15.65
CA GLU A 453 -4.34 -10.85 14.42
C GLU A 453 -5.16 -10.30 13.23
N ASP A 454 -6.25 -9.60 13.53
CA ASP A 454 -6.95 -8.74 12.58
C ASP A 454 -7.15 -7.34 13.19
N THR A 455 -6.40 -6.40 12.64
CA THR A 455 -6.39 -4.99 13.06
C THR A 455 -7.70 -4.24 12.84
N PHE A 456 -8.77 -4.91 12.37
CA PHE A 456 -10.14 -4.42 12.50
C PHE A 456 -10.48 -3.98 13.93
N THR A 457 -9.82 -4.56 14.94
CA THR A 457 -9.91 -4.10 16.34
C THR A 457 -9.59 -2.61 16.52
N ALA A 458 -8.70 -2.03 15.70
CA ALA A 458 -8.38 -0.60 15.72
C ALA A 458 -9.57 0.23 15.23
N MET A 459 -10.21 -0.17 14.14
CA MET A 459 -11.44 0.46 13.63
C MET A 459 -12.57 0.38 14.66
N LEU A 460 -12.76 -0.80 15.25
CA LEU A 460 -13.75 -1.01 16.30
C LEU A 460 -13.48 -0.13 17.53
N ALA A 461 -12.22 -0.02 17.95
CA ALA A 461 -11.85 0.84 19.07
C ALA A 461 -12.17 2.31 18.79
N THR A 462 -11.97 2.78 17.56
CA THR A 462 -12.37 4.14 17.14
C THR A 462 -13.88 4.36 17.26
N GLN A 463 -14.69 3.40 16.80
CA GLN A 463 -16.15 3.48 16.94
C GLN A 463 -16.59 3.46 18.41
N LEU A 464 -16.05 2.54 19.23
CA LEU A 464 -16.35 2.45 20.66
C LEU A 464 -15.94 3.72 21.43
N ARG A 465 -14.82 4.35 21.07
CA ARG A 465 -14.40 5.65 21.63
C ARG A 465 -15.35 6.77 21.22
N ALA A 466 -15.82 6.78 19.97
CA ALA A 466 -16.81 7.76 19.49
C ALA A 466 -18.15 7.66 20.26
N LEU A 467 -18.51 6.45 20.71
CA LEU A 467 -19.65 6.22 21.60
C LEU A 467 -19.41 6.67 23.04
N GLY A 468 -18.16 6.88 23.46
CA GLY A 468 -17.78 7.41 24.78
C GLY A 468 -17.06 6.41 25.71
N LEU A 469 -16.73 5.21 25.24
CA LEU A 469 -16.01 4.22 26.04
C LEU A 469 -14.50 4.51 26.11
N ALA A 470 -13.88 4.20 27.24
CA ALA A 470 -12.43 4.09 27.36
C ALA A 470 -11.97 2.72 26.82
N VAL A 471 -11.32 2.70 25.66
CA VAL A 471 -10.99 1.44 24.97
C VAL A 471 -9.50 1.13 25.01
N ARG A 472 -9.19 -0.11 25.43
CA ARG A 472 -7.85 -0.69 25.38
C ARG A 472 -7.86 -1.93 24.50
N ILE A 473 -6.83 -2.06 23.65
CA ILE A 473 -6.63 -3.24 22.80
C ILE A 473 -5.52 -4.09 23.42
N VAL A 474 -5.69 -5.41 23.46
CA VAL A 474 -4.67 -6.37 23.91
C VAL A 474 -4.53 -7.50 22.91
N PRO A 475 -3.31 -7.99 22.65
CA PRO A 475 -3.13 -9.16 21.80
C PRO A 475 -3.69 -10.42 22.48
N HIS A 476 -4.11 -11.39 21.67
CA HIS A 476 -4.75 -12.62 22.14
C HIS A 476 -3.89 -13.41 23.14
N ASP A 477 -2.58 -13.45 22.92
CA ASP A 477 -1.62 -14.21 23.73
C ASP A 477 -1.45 -13.70 25.16
N ARG A 478 -1.85 -12.45 25.45
CA ARG A 478 -1.84 -11.86 26.80
C ARG A 478 -3.23 -11.65 27.39
N CYS A 479 -4.29 -11.97 26.65
CA CYS A 479 -5.64 -11.52 27.02
C CYS A 479 -6.14 -12.11 28.35
N LEU A 480 -5.77 -13.35 28.69
CA LEU A 480 -6.31 -14.08 29.84
C LEU A 480 -6.02 -13.41 31.20
N SER A 481 -4.89 -12.71 31.32
CA SER A 481 -4.55 -11.95 32.53
C SER A 481 -5.24 -10.59 32.61
N GLU A 482 -5.83 -10.11 31.51
CA GLU A 482 -6.30 -8.73 31.36
C GLU A 482 -7.83 -8.61 31.28
N LEU A 483 -8.56 -9.73 31.38
CA LEU A 483 -10.04 -9.81 31.31
C LEU A 483 -10.77 -9.07 32.44
N ASP A 484 -10.06 -8.69 33.50
CA ASP A 484 -10.53 -7.91 34.67
C ASP A 484 -9.66 -6.65 34.79
N PRO A 485 -10.21 -5.42 35.01
CA PRO A 485 -11.56 -5.06 35.45
C PRO A 485 -12.51 -4.39 34.41
N PRO A 486 -12.37 -4.53 33.07
CA PRO A 486 -13.19 -3.78 32.11
C PRO A 486 -14.69 -4.08 32.20
N ASP A 487 -15.54 -3.10 31.84
CA ASP A 487 -17.01 -3.18 31.85
C ASP A 487 -17.58 -3.98 30.66
N LEU A 488 -16.86 -3.99 29.53
CA LEU A 488 -17.16 -4.75 28.33
C LEU A 488 -15.89 -5.45 27.85
N VAL A 489 -16.00 -6.72 27.47
CA VAL A 489 -14.94 -7.42 26.74
C VAL A 489 -15.44 -7.71 25.33
N VAL A 490 -14.61 -7.39 24.35
CA VAL A 490 -14.83 -7.69 22.94
C VAL A 490 -13.79 -8.72 22.49
N LEU A 491 -14.23 -9.88 22.03
CA LEU A 491 -13.40 -10.82 21.28
C LEU A 491 -13.38 -10.39 19.82
N GLY A 492 -12.25 -9.84 19.39
CA GLY A 492 -12.05 -9.33 18.04
C GLY A 492 -11.96 -10.43 16.98
N PRO A 493 -12.04 -10.05 15.70
CA PRO A 493 -11.88 -10.98 14.58
C PRO A 493 -10.42 -11.42 14.43
N GLY A 494 -10.21 -12.50 13.68
CA GLY A 494 -8.90 -13.06 13.38
C GLY A 494 -8.99 -14.13 12.30
N PRO A 495 -7.89 -14.40 11.57
CA PRO A 495 -7.83 -15.46 10.57
C PRO A 495 -7.77 -16.85 11.22
N GLY A 496 -8.01 -17.89 10.43
CA GLY A 496 -7.90 -19.29 10.85
C GLY A 496 -9.24 -19.98 11.10
N ASP A 497 -9.20 -21.29 11.22
CA ASP A 497 -10.38 -22.11 11.50
C ASP A 497 -10.70 -22.07 13.00
N PRO A 498 -11.87 -21.54 13.42
CA PRO A 498 -12.25 -21.53 14.83
C PRO A 498 -12.34 -22.93 15.44
N GLU A 499 -12.42 -23.99 14.63
CA GLU A 499 -12.45 -25.40 15.03
C GLU A 499 -11.06 -25.99 15.31
N ASP A 500 -9.99 -25.38 14.79
CA ASP A 500 -8.63 -25.90 14.89
C ASP A 500 -8.06 -25.72 16.32
N LEU A 501 -7.93 -26.85 17.01
CA LEU A 501 -7.36 -26.90 18.36
C LEU A 501 -5.83 -27.00 18.38
N SER A 502 -5.20 -27.13 17.22
CA SER A 502 -3.75 -27.12 17.09
C SER A 502 -3.18 -25.70 17.11
N GLU A 503 -4.00 -24.69 16.79
CA GLU A 503 -3.59 -23.28 16.78
C GLU A 503 -3.65 -22.67 18.21
N PRO A 504 -2.53 -22.20 18.79
CA PRO A 504 -2.51 -21.64 20.15
C PRO A 504 -3.42 -20.42 20.32
N LYS A 505 -3.58 -19.60 19.26
CA LYS A 505 -4.51 -18.47 19.23
C LYS A 505 -5.94 -18.92 19.48
N MET A 506 -6.41 -19.92 18.74
CA MET A 506 -7.79 -20.43 18.85
C MET A 506 -8.04 -21.03 20.23
N VAL A 507 -7.06 -21.74 20.80
CA VAL A 507 -7.14 -22.26 22.17
C VAL A 507 -7.28 -21.11 23.18
N THR A 508 -6.46 -20.07 23.07
CA THR A 508 -6.47 -18.93 23.99
C THR A 508 -7.78 -18.14 23.92
N LEU A 509 -8.29 -17.88 22.72
CA LEU A 509 -9.57 -17.20 22.52
C LEU A 509 -10.75 -17.99 23.08
N ARG A 510 -10.74 -19.32 22.93
CA ARG A 510 -11.76 -20.20 23.53
C ARG A 510 -11.71 -20.15 25.06
N GLN A 511 -10.52 -20.21 25.64
CA GLN A 511 -10.36 -20.09 27.10
C GLN A 511 -10.87 -18.73 27.62
N ALA A 512 -10.61 -17.65 26.89
CA ALA A 512 -11.12 -16.32 27.22
C ALA A 512 -12.65 -16.29 27.14
N ALA A 513 -13.24 -16.81 26.06
CA ALA A 513 -14.68 -16.91 25.90
C ALA A 513 -15.33 -17.72 27.03
N ASP A 514 -14.80 -18.90 27.36
CA ASP A 514 -15.33 -19.78 28.42
C ASP A 514 -15.24 -19.13 29.81
N ARG A 515 -14.20 -18.33 30.08
CA ARG A 515 -14.09 -17.59 31.35
C ARG A 515 -15.12 -16.47 31.42
N LEU A 516 -15.32 -15.73 30.32
CA LEU A 516 -16.26 -14.62 30.25
C LEU A 516 -17.71 -15.11 30.30
N LEU A 517 -18.04 -16.21 29.62
CA LEU A 517 -19.38 -16.80 29.63
C LEU A 517 -19.79 -17.41 30.98
N ARG A 518 -18.81 -17.81 31.81
CA ARG A 518 -19.05 -18.27 33.19
C ARG A 518 -19.19 -17.13 34.20
N GLY A 519 -18.77 -15.92 33.84
CA GLY A 519 -18.93 -14.73 34.67
C GLY A 519 -20.14 -13.89 34.25
N ASP A 520 -20.42 -12.83 35.01
CA ASP A 520 -21.50 -11.87 34.73
C ASP A 520 -21.04 -10.72 33.80
N LYS A 521 -19.91 -10.88 33.12
CA LYS A 521 -19.29 -9.85 32.28
C LYS A 521 -20.00 -9.73 30.93
N PRO A 522 -20.38 -8.51 30.49
CA PRO A 522 -20.80 -8.30 29.11
C PRO A 522 -19.71 -8.71 28.11
N LEU A 523 -20.07 -9.58 27.18
CA LEU A 523 -19.19 -10.08 26.11
C LEU A 523 -19.81 -9.77 24.75
N LEU A 524 -19.02 -9.17 23.86
CA LEU A 524 -19.28 -9.06 22.43
C LEU A 524 -18.25 -9.90 21.67
N ALA A 525 -18.69 -10.75 20.74
CA ALA A 525 -17.78 -11.54 19.90
C ALA A 525 -18.05 -11.30 18.43
N ILE A 526 -16.98 -11.13 17.65
CA ILE A 526 -17.02 -10.71 16.25
C ILE A 526 -16.44 -11.82 15.35
N CYS A 527 -17.05 -12.03 14.18
CA CYS A 527 -16.63 -13.00 13.14
C CYS A 527 -16.39 -14.43 13.65
N ALA A 528 -15.18 -15.00 13.45
CA ALA A 528 -14.87 -16.40 13.69
C ALA A 528 -15.13 -16.86 15.14
N VAL A 529 -14.95 -15.96 16.12
CA VAL A 529 -15.19 -16.27 17.53
C VAL A 529 -16.69 -16.38 17.85
N ARG A 530 -17.57 -15.77 17.04
CA ARG A 530 -19.03 -15.81 17.20
C ARG A 530 -19.60 -17.21 16.93
N ILE A 531 -18.97 -17.99 16.05
CA ILE A 531 -19.49 -19.29 15.59
C ILE A 531 -19.57 -20.29 16.77
N LYS A 532 -18.60 -20.27 17.70
CA LYS A 532 -18.58 -21.22 18.83
C LYS A 532 -19.42 -20.80 20.05
N ILE A 533 -19.51 -19.49 20.35
CA ILE A 533 -20.33 -19.02 21.48
C ILE A 533 -21.80 -19.42 21.27
N ALA A 534 -22.29 -19.33 20.03
CA ALA A 534 -23.63 -19.77 19.67
C ALA A 534 -23.83 -21.30 19.83
N GLU A 535 -22.82 -22.12 19.53
CA GLU A 535 -22.89 -23.59 19.68
C GLU A 535 -22.84 -24.06 21.14
N SER A 536 -22.10 -23.36 22.00
CA SER A 536 -21.99 -23.66 23.44
C SER A 536 -23.29 -23.35 24.23
N LYS A 537 -24.15 -22.48 23.68
CA LYS A 537 -25.38 -21.98 24.31
C LYS A 537 -26.65 -22.37 23.55
N ARG A 538 -26.88 -23.67 23.33
CA ARG A 538 -28.21 -24.16 22.87
C ARG A 538 -29.38 -23.83 23.81
N ASP A 539 -29.13 -23.24 24.98
CA ASP A 539 -30.15 -22.84 25.96
C ASP A 539 -30.28 -21.31 26.23
N CYS A 540 -29.74 -20.42 25.38
CA CYS A 540 -29.84 -18.95 25.60
C CYS A 540 -30.72 -18.26 24.53
N PRO A 541 -31.90 -17.70 24.86
CA PRO A 541 -32.93 -17.31 23.87
C PRO A 541 -32.65 -16.05 23.02
N SER A 542 -31.48 -15.42 23.11
CA SER A 542 -31.25 -14.06 22.57
C SER A 542 -30.10 -13.92 21.57
N LEU A 543 -29.64 -15.01 20.94
CA LEU A 543 -28.60 -14.93 19.90
C LEU A 543 -29.26 -14.89 18.51
N SER A 544 -29.13 -13.76 17.80
CA SER A 544 -29.59 -13.62 16.42
C SER A 544 -28.70 -14.38 15.44
N THR A 545 -29.38 -14.96 14.43
CA THR A 545 -28.90 -15.85 13.35
C THR A 545 -27.56 -15.42 12.74
N PRO A 546 -26.67 -16.36 12.38
CA PRO A 546 -25.40 -16.03 11.71
C PRO A 546 -25.65 -15.44 10.32
N MET A 547 -25.26 -14.18 10.10
CA MET A 547 -25.07 -13.63 8.77
C MET A 547 -23.68 -14.05 8.27
N ARG A 548 -23.64 -14.70 7.10
CA ARG A 548 -22.41 -14.79 6.29
C ARG A 548 -22.11 -13.40 5.74
N PRO A 549 -20.84 -12.98 5.64
CA PRO A 549 -20.51 -11.73 4.98
C PRO A 549 -20.85 -11.88 3.48
N SER A 550 -22.01 -11.37 3.08
CA SER A 550 -22.41 -11.24 1.68
C SER A 550 -22.12 -9.85 1.13
N THR A 551 -21.45 -9.01 1.92
CA THR A 551 -21.14 -7.63 1.59
C THR A 551 -19.90 -7.22 2.41
N PRO A 552 -18.88 -6.58 1.82
CA PRO A 552 -17.95 -5.78 2.62
C PRO A 552 -18.75 -4.76 3.46
N LEU A 553 -18.27 -4.45 4.66
CA LEU A 553 -19.06 -3.85 5.75
C LEU A 553 -19.44 -2.38 5.53
#